data_AF-A0A843SLJ8-F1
#
_entry.id   AF-A0A843SLJ8-F1
#
_cell.length_a   1.000
_cell.length_b   1.000
_cell.length_c   1.000
_cell.angle_alpha   90.00
_cell.angle_beta   90.00
_cell.angle_gamma   90.00
#
_symmetry.space_group_name_H-M   'P 1'
#
loop_
_entity.id
_entity.type
_entity.pdbx_description
1 polymer ?
#
loop_
_entity_poly.entity_id
_entity_poly.type
_entity_poly.pdbx_seq_one_letter_code
_entity_poly.pdbx_strand_id
1 'polypeptide(L)'
;MVKTKEDMPHPMSALRERYAYPPGRLMTQPKDGGDVIEIGNRRLHVAVPSTAEWARVEVRARHSSVALDEFHMTLLRSGDGEDRLQGLLSAVVWGYVSGTDLVIRPERALGKARMLLHGAGAKKAQSSAEVLRLLGVAKIAAEAGDLAAALRACLEIKFLGPSFASKLVMKLRPDIAVVLDAVINDRFLGHPDAELAALHGSMAAKQSMASRERFVARYVIWCDWCTRQAAWLNARKVTWKDWDGSTHAWRAVDIERAFFAMGRDARPEACGTAT
;
A
#
# COMPACT_ATOMS: atom_id res chain seq x y z
N MET A 1 5.04 -39.36 11.56
CA MET A 1 3.88 -38.48 11.84
C MET A 1 3.23 -38.13 10.52
N VAL A 2 2.03 -38.65 10.26
CA VAL A 2 1.24 -38.29 9.08
C VAL A 2 0.62 -36.93 9.38
N LYS A 3 1.03 -35.88 8.65
CA LYS A 3 0.36 -34.57 8.73
C LYS A 3 -1.10 -34.79 8.34
N THR A 4 -2.01 -34.47 9.25
CA THR A 4 -3.43 -34.56 8.96
C THR A 4 -3.78 -33.49 7.93
N LYS A 5 -4.88 -33.66 7.20
CA LYS A 5 -5.33 -32.69 6.19
C LYS A 5 -5.61 -31.29 6.78
N GLU A 6 -5.69 -31.19 8.12
CA GLU A 6 -5.80 -29.95 8.90
C GLU A 6 -4.47 -29.17 9.03
N ASP A 7 -3.31 -29.80 8.75
CA ASP A 7 -1.99 -29.17 8.91
C ASP A 7 -1.49 -28.43 7.65
N MET A 8 -2.27 -28.42 6.56
CA MET A 8 -1.89 -27.67 5.35
C MET A 8 -2.29 -26.20 5.51
N PRO A 9 -1.36 -25.24 5.28
CA PRO A 9 -1.69 -23.82 5.36
C PRO A 9 -2.82 -23.51 4.38
N HIS A 10 -3.79 -22.73 4.86
CA HIS A 10 -4.88 -22.24 4.01
C HIS A 10 -4.28 -21.55 2.77
N PRO A 11 -4.81 -21.74 1.54
CA PRO A 11 -4.22 -21.20 0.32
C PRO A 11 -3.89 -19.70 0.41
N MET A 12 -4.74 -18.93 1.11
CA MET A 12 -4.53 -17.51 1.38
C MET A 12 -3.28 -17.22 2.23
N SER A 13 -2.99 -18.01 3.27
CA SER A 13 -1.79 -17.80 4.10
C SER A 13 -0.52 -17.99 3.28
N ALA A 14 -0.46 -19.05 2.46
CA ALA A 14 0.68 -19.29 1.57
C ALA A 14 0.85 -18.17 0.53
N LEU A 15 -0.25 -17.64 -0.02
CA LEU A 15 -0.22 -16.48 -0.90
C LEU A 15 0.26 -15.22 -0.17
N ARG A 16 -0.20 -14.99 1.06
CA ARG A 16 0.22 -13.83 1.86
C ARG A 16 1.70 -13.86 2.20
N GLU A 17 2.26 -15.04 2.47
CA GLU A 17 3.69 -15.25 2.73
C GLU A 17 4.55 -14.98 1.48
N ARG A 18 4.00 -15.20 0.27
CA ARG A 18 4.66 -14.87 -1.01
C ARG A 18 4.68 -13.37 -1.32
N TYR A 19 3.89 -12.55 -0.62
CA TYR A 19 3.89 -11.11 -0.82
C TYR A 19 5.21 -10.51 -0.33
N ALA A 20 6.07 -10.10 -1.26
CA ALA A 20 7.40 -9.56 -0.96
C ALA A 20 7.61 -8.15 -1.55
N TYR A 21 6.63 -7.25 -1.37
CA TYR A 21 6.78 -5.87 -1.81
C TYR A 21 7.73 -5.10 -0.85
N PRO A 22 8.75 -4.38 -1.35
CA PRO A 22 9.77 -3.76 -0.49
C PRO A 22 9.23 -2.70 0.49
N PRO A 23 9.81 -2.59 1.71
CA PRO A 23 9.31 -1.73 2.77
C PRO A 23 9.83 -0.28 2.67
N GLY A 24 9.61 0.38 1.52
CA GLY A 24 10.03 1.76 1.33
C GLY A 24 9.25 2.74 2.21
N ARG A 25 9.95 3.68 2.85
CA ARG A 25 9.36 4.77 3.64
C ARG A 25 10.27 5.99 3.69
N LEU A 26 9.73 7.14 4.10
CA LEU A 26 10.52 8.35 4.37
C LEU A 26 10.83 8.48 5.86
N MET A 27 12.11 8.56 6.19
CA MET A 27 12.61 8.68 7.57
C MET A 27 13.32 10.02 7.77
N THR A 28 13.18 10.60 8.96
CA THR A 28 13.99 11.75 9.39
C THR A 28 15.42 11.27 9.66
N GLN A 29 16.42 11.89 9.04
CA GLN A 29 17.82 11.57 9.31
C GLN A 29 18.48 12.65 10.19
N PRO A 30 19.36 12.25 11.12
CA PRO A 30 20.48 13.10 11.54
C PRO A 30 21.46 13.21 10.35
N LYS A 31 21.87 14.44 10.01
CA LYS A 31 22.80 14.80 8.91
C LYS A 31 23.92 13.76 8.65
N ASP A 32 24.03 13.25 7.42
CA ASP A 32 25.06 13.61 6.44
C ASP A 32 24.91 12.81 5.12
N GLY A 33 24.94 13.52 3.98
CA GLY A 33 24.95 12.93 2.64
C GLY A 33 23.61 12.36 2.14
N GLY A 34 23.37 12.48 0.83
CA GLY A 34 22.24 11.82 0.14
C GLY A 34 21.12 12.74 -0.35
N ASP A 35 20.27 12.16 -1.19
CA ASP A 35 19.13 12.80 -1.83
C ASP A 35 17.97 12.93 -0.81
N VAL A 36 17.59 14.16 -0.46
CA VAL A 36 16.56 14.42 0.57
C VAL A 36 15.34 15.15 0.01
N ILE A 37 14.24 15.09 0.76
CA ILE A 37 13.07 15.97 0.64
C ILE A 37 12.96 16.82 1.91
N GLU A 38 12.64 18.09 1.74
CA GLU A 38 12.42 19.01 2.84
C GLU A 38 10.93 19.30 3.01
N ILE A 39 10.45 19.20 4.25
CA ILE A 39 9.12 19.66 4.65
C ILE A 39 9.27 20.47 5.94
N GLY A 40 8.99 21.78 5.86
CA GLY A 40 9.24 22.68 6.98
C GLY A 40 10.71 22.63 7.44
N ASN A 41 10.96 22.21 8.68
CA ASN A 41 12.32 22.06 9.22
C ASN A 41 12.89 20.63 9.10
N ARG A 42 12.16 19.69 8.51
CA ARG A 42 12.55 18.27 8.44
C ARG A 42 13.26 17.96 7.14
N ARG A 43 14.29 17.11 7.24
CA ARG A 43 14.98 16.50 6.10
C ARG A 43 14.71 15.01 6.08
N LEU A 44 14.04 14.57 5.02
CA LEU A 44 13.57 13.21 4.85
C LEU A 44 14.38 12.49 3.77
N HIS A 45 14.73 11.24 4.00
CA HIS A 45 15.38 10.37 3.00
C HIS A 45 14.57 9.10 2.79
N VAL A 46 14.77 8.43 1.65
CA VAL A 46 14.17 7.11 1.41
C VAL A 46 14.92 6.06 2.21
N ALA A 47 14.25 5.43 3.17
CA ALA A 47 14.72 4.24 3.83
C ALA A 47 14.10 3.02 3.13
N VAL A 48 14.94 2.28 2.41
CA VAL A 48 14.57 1.03 1.73
C VAL A 48 15.83 0.17 1.56
N PRO A 49 15.74 -1.17 1.70
CA PRO A 49 16.84 -2.05 1.30
C PRO A 49 17.08 -1.95 -0.21
N SER A 50 18.29 -2.27 -0.67
CA SER A 50 18.55 -2.47 -2.10
C SER A 50 17.83 -3.72 -2.63
N THR A 51 17.73 -3.85 -3.96
CA THR A 51 17.09 -5.02 -4.59
C THR A 51 17.78 -6.33 -4.19
N ALA A 52 19.12 -6.33 -4.13
CA ALA A 52 19.91 -7.49 -3.75
C ALA A 52 19.72 -7.86 -2.27
N GLU A 53 19.71 -6.87 -1.38
CA GLU A 53 19.43 -7.09 0.05
C GLU A 53 18.01 -7.64 0.24
N TRP A 54 17.00 -7.05 -0.40
CA TRP A 54 15.60 -7.48 -0.26
C TRP A 54 15.34 -8.91 -0.78
N ALA A 55 16.19 -9.41 -1.68
CA ALA A 55 16.11 -10.79 -2.15
C ALA A 55 16.46 -11.81 -1.04
N ARG A 56 17.23 -11.40 -0.02
CA ARG A 56 17.69 -12.25 1.09
C ARG A 56 16.62 -12.40 2.17
N VAL A 57 16.36 -13.64 2.61
CA VAL A 57 15.33 -13.96 3.61
C VAL A 57 15.63 -13.28 4.95
N GLU A 58 16.88 -13.30 5.37
CA GLU A 58 17.36 -12.72 6.62
C GLU A 58 17.26 -11.18 6.65
N VAL A 59 17.24 -10.52 5.50
CA VAL A 59 16.95 -9.08 5.42
C VAL A 59 15.45 -8.87 5.56
N ARG A 60 14.62 -9.63 4.82
CA ARG A 60 13.16 -9.55 4.94
C ARG A 60 12.69 -9.78 6.37
N ALA A 61 13.30 -10.72 7.08
CA ALA A 61 12.99 -11.04 8.48
C ALA A 61 13.27 -9.91 9.49
N ARG A 62 13.95 -8.83 9.09
CA ARG A 62 14.14 -7.62 9.92
C ARG A 62 13.03 -6.60 9.73
N HIS A 63 12.10 -6.86 8.83
CA HIS A 63 11.00 -5.97 8.50
C HIS A 63 9.67 -6.63 8.83
N SER A 64 8.68 -5.80 9.18
CA SER A 64 7.29 -6.21 9.31
C SER A 64 6.43 -5.35 8.39
N SER A 65 5.56 -6.01 7.64
CA SER A 65 4.56 -5.32 6.82
C SER A 65 3.49 -4.65 7.69
N VAL A 66 3.18 -5.23 8.87
CA VAL A 66 2.29 -4.63 9.86
C VAL A 66 2.92 -3.36 10.46
N ALA A 67 4.16 -3.43 10.93
CA ALA A 67 4.88 -2.27 11.46
C ALA A 67 5.03 -1.15 10.40
N LEU A 68 5.17 -1.51 9.12
CA LEU A 68 5.17 -0.55 8.02
C LEU A 68 3.79 0.11 7.84
N ASP A 69 2.69 -0.61 8.00
CA ASP A 69 1.34 -0.04 7.99
C ASP A 69 1.14 0.91 9.16
N GLU A 70 1.53 0.50 10.38
CA GLU A 70 1.44 1.30 11.61
C GLU A 70 2.26 2.59 11.53
N PHE A 71 3.46 2.53 10.96
CA PHE A 71 4.29 3.71 10.71
C PHE A 71 3.55 4.77 9.87
N HIS A 72 2.98 4.35 8.73
CA HIS A 72 2.25 5.27 7.87
C HIS A 72 0.95 5.76 8.51
N MET A 73 0.22 4.86 9.20
CA MET A 73 -1.01 5.19 9.91
C MET A 73 -0.75 6.25 10.98
N THR A 74 0.31 6.10 11.77
CA THR A 74 0.69 7.03 12.83
C THR A 74 0.95 8.42 12.26
N LEU A 75 1.74 8.52 11.18
CA LEU A 75 2.02 9.79 10.52
C LEU A 75 0.76 10.44 9.94
N LEU A 76 -0.05 9.69 9.19
CA LEU A 76 -1.26 10.20 8.54
C LEU A 76 -2.36 10.60 9.54
N ARG A 77 -2.39 9.98 10.73
CA ARG A 77 -3.35 10.29 11.80
C ARG A 77 -2.84 11.31 12.82
N SER A 78 -1.58 11.74 12.72
CA SER A 78 -0.99 12.73 13.61
C SER A 78 -1.78 14.05 13.61
N GLY A 79 -1.77 14.75 14.74
CA GLY A 79 -2.29 16.12 14.85
C GLY A 79 -1.36 17.14 14.20
N ASP A 80 -0.08 16.80 14.03
CA ASP A 80 0.92 17.65 13.42
C ASP A 80 0.77 17.70 11.88
N GLY A 81 1.04 18.86 11.29
CA GLY A 81 0.95 19.05 9.84
C GLY A 81 2.10 18.39 9.09
N GLU A 82 3.32 18.53 9.60
CA GLU A 82 4.51 17.99 8.94
C GLU A 82 4.53 16.46 8.98
N ASP A 83 4.10 15.84 10.09
CA ASP A 83 3.89 14.39 10.18
C ASP A 83 2.93 13.87 9.10
N ARG A 84 1.79 14.56 8.90
CA ARG A 84 0.81 14.14 7.89
C ARG A 84 1.33 14.29 6.47
N LEU A 85 2.09 15.36 6.19
CA LEU A 85 2.78 15.51 4.91
C LEU A 85 3.85 14.41 4.72
N GLN A 86 4.62 14.09 5.76
CA GLN A 86 5.56 12.97 5.72
C GLN A 86 4.84 11.64 5.45
N GLY A 87 3.70 11.39 6.10
CA GLY A 87 2.88 10.21 5.89
C GLY A 87 2.40 10.08 4.44
N LEU A 88 1.92 11.18 3.86
CA LEU A 88 1.52 11.26 2.44
C LEU A 88 2.69 10.91 1.52
N LEU A 89 3.82 11.60 1.68
CA LEU A 89 4.99 11.44 0.83
C LEU A 89 5.60 10.04 0.99
N SER A 90 5.62 9.50 2.21
CA SER A 90 6.11 8.15 2.51
C SER A 90 5.24 7.10 1.84
N ALA A 91 3.90 7.25 1.84
CA ALA A 91 3.01 6.33 1.14
C ALA A 91 3.21 6.36 -0.39
N VAL A 92 3.52 7.53 -0.94
CA VAL A 92 3.87 7.71 -2.36
C VAL A 92 5.21 7.06 -2.68
N VAL A 93 6.22 7.27 -1.82
CA VAL A 93 7.52 6.61 -1.94
C VAL A 93 7.33 5.11 -1.91
N TRP A 94 6.62 4.56 -0.92
CA TRP A 94 6.32 3.13 -0.84
C TRP A 94 5.73 2.60 -2.15
N GLY A 95 4.69 3.23 -2.70
CA GLY A 95 4.04 2.76 -3.93
C GLY A 95 4.87 2.90 -5.22
N TYR A 96 5.96 3.68 -5.20
CA TYR A 96 6.86 3.86 -6.36
C TYR A 96 8.26 3.30 -6.16
N VAL A 97 8.62 2.88 -4.94
CA VAL A 97 9.96 2.39 -4.62
C VAL A 97 10.27 1.12 -5.39
N SER A 98 9.24 0.35 -5.74
CA SER A 98 9.36 -0.87 -6.51
C SER A 98 8.40 -0.84 -7.69
N GLY A 99 8.93 -1.06 -8.90
CA GLY A 99 8.12 -1.22 -10.09
C GLY A 99 7.32 -2.54 -10.08
N THR A 100 6.62 -2.81 -11.18
CA THR A 100 5.99 -4.13 -11.40
C THR A 100 7.04 -5.25 -11.48
N ASP A 101 8.26 -4.91 -11.89
CA ASP A 101 9.45 -5.77 -11.98
C ASP A 101 10.16 -6.02 -10.63
N LEU A 102 9.64 -5.45 -9.55
CA LEU A 102 10.23 -5.53 -8.20
C LEU A 102 11.66 -4.96 -8.08
N VAL A 103 12.12 -4.17 -9.06
CA VAL A 103 13.41 -3.47 -8.97
C VAL A 103 13.22 -2.22 -8.12
N ILE A 104 14.06 -2.09 -7.09
CA ILE A 104 14.02 -0.98 -6.14
C ILE A 104 14.71 0.25 -6.75
N ARG A 105 13.96 1.36 -6.83
CA ARG A 105 14.33 2.62 -7.50
C ARG A 105 14.02 3.83 -6.61
N PRO A 106 14.82 4.07 -5.55
CA PRO A 106 14.54 5.12 -4.56
C PRO A 106 14.50 6.53 -5.18
N GLU A 107 15.34 6.81 -6.17
CA GLU A 107 15.39 8.09 -6.89
C GLU A 107 14.09 8.38 -7.64
N ARG A 108 13.51 7.38 -8.31
CA ARG A 108 12.20 7.49 -8.97
C ARG A 108 11.11 7.78 -7.95
N ALA A 109 11.12 7.07 -6.83
CA ALA A 109 10.13 7.24 -5.77
C ALA A 109 10.22 8.63 -5.14
N LEU A 110 11.43 9.11 -4.87
CA LEU A 110 11.69 10.45 -4.35
C LEU A 110 11.26 11.53 -5.35
N GLY A 111 11.53 11.35 -6.64
CA GLY A 111 11.06 12.26 -7.69
C GLY A 111 9.53 12.39 -7.72
N LYS A 112 8.80 11.29 -7.48
CA LYS A 112 7.33 11.31 -7.38
C LYS A 112 6.82 12.03 -6.13
N ALA A 113 7.50 11.86 -4.98
CA ALA A 113 7.19 12.62 -3.78
C ALA A 113 7.48 14.13 -3.97
N ARG A 114 8.60 14.51 -4.61
CA ARG A 114 8.93 15.90 -4.96
C ARG A 114 7.87 16.56 -5.86
N MET A 115 7.26 15.81 -6.78
CA MET A 115 6.17 16.34 -7.63
C MET A 115 4.97 16.84 -6.82
N LEU A 116 4.67 16.25 -5.65
CA LEU A 116 3.56 16.70 -4.80
C LEU A 116 3.86 18.05 -4.14
N LEU A 117 5.12 18.29 -3.79
CA LEU A 117 5.56 19.51 -3.12
C LEU A 117 5.82 20.66 -4.09
N HIS A 118 6.40 20.37 -5.25
CA HIS A 118 6.90 21.40 -6.17
C HIS A 118 6.13 21.45 -7.51
N GLY A 119 5.28 20.46 -7.79
CA GLY A 119 4.58 20.34 -9.06
C GLY A 119 5.37 19.56 -10.11
N ALA A 120 4.90 19.61 -11.35
CA ALA A 120 5.52 18.87 -12.46
C ALA A 120 5.38 19.63 -13.79
N GLY A 121 6.53 20.02 -14.38
CA GLY A 121 6.55 20.86 -15.58
C GLY A 121 5.82 22.19 -15.32
N ALA A 122 4.89 22.55 -16.19
CA ALA A 122 4.08 23.77 -16.03
C ALA A 122 2.97 23.66 -14.95
N LYS A 123 2.71 22.46 -14.40
CA LYS A 123 1.64 22.27 -13.41
C LYS A 123 2.17 22.56 -12.01
N LYS A 124 1.59 23.58 -11.37
CA LYS A 124 1.90 23.95 -9.98
C LYS A 124 1.46 22.89 -8.97
N ALA A 125 2.21 22.78 -7.88
CA ALA A 125 1.81 22.04 -6.69
C ALA A 125 0.47 22.52 -6.13
N GLN A 126 -0.20 21.65 -5.38
CA GLN A 126 -1.29 22.06 -4.49
C GLN A 126 -0.67 22.66 -3.22
N SER A 127 -1.34 23.64 -2.61
CA SER A 127 -0.80 24.23 -1.38
C SER A 127 -0.80 23.21 -0.25
N SER A 128 0.21 23.24 0.62
CA SER A 128 0.28 22.33 1.78
C SER A 128 -0.94 22.44 2.68
N ALA A 129 -1.49 23.65 2.88
CA ALA A 129 -2.69 23.87 3.68
C ALA A 129 -3.92 23.15 3.10
N GLU A 130 -4.09 23.19 1.78
CA GLU A 130 -5.18 22.50 1.10
C GLU A 130 -5.01 20.97 1.14
N VAL A 131 -3.79 20.47 0.92
CA VAL A 131 -3.46 19.04 1.07
C VAL A 131 -3.76 18.56 2.50
N LEU A 132 -3.34 19.32 3.51
CA LEU A 132 -3.59 18.99 4.92
C LEU A 132 -5.08 19.00 5.28
N ARG A 133 -5.85 19.92 4.70
CA ARG A 133 -7.31 19.93 4.84
C ARG A 133 -7.93 18.67 4.24
N LEU A 134 -7.52 18.28 3.03
CA LEU A 134 -8.01 17.06 2.38
C LEU A 134 -7.63 15.78 3.14
N LEU A 135 -6.39 15.70 3.65
CA LEU A 135 -5.96 14.60 4.52
C LEU A 135 -6.77 14.57 5.83
N GLY A 136 -7.12 15.72 6.39
CA GLY A 136 -8.00 15.82 7.56
C GLY A 136 -9.41 15.28 7.29
N VAL A 137 -10.01 15.66 6.16
CA VAL A 137 -11.31 15.12 5.72
C VAL A 137 -11.23 13.60 5.52
N ALA A 138 -10.17 13.13 4.84
CA ALA A 138 -9.97 11.70 4.60
C ALA A 138 -9.82 10.91 5.90
N LYS A 139 -9.05 11.42 6.87
CA LYS A 139 -8.88 10.83 8.21
C LYS A 139 -10.23 10.69 8.92
N ILE A 140 -10.99 11.78 9.05
CA ILE A 140 -12.28 11.78 9.75
C ILE A 140 -13.25 10.80 9.11
N ALA A 141 -13.37 10.83 7.78
CA ALA A 141 -14.23 9.91 7.05
C ALA A 141 -13.81 8.43 7.23
N ALA A 142 -12.50 8.14 7.14
CA ALA A 142 -11.99 6.80 7.34
C ALA A 142 -12.20 6.31 8.78
N GLU A 143 -12.02 7.15 9.80
CA GLU A 143 -12.30 6.83 11.20
C GLU A 143 -13.79 6.50 11.42
N ALA A 144 -14.70 7.21 10.72
CA ALA A 144 -16.13 6.93 10.72
C ALA A 144 -16.55 5.68 9.88
N GLY A 145 -15.61 5.06 9.16
CA GLY A 145 -15.89 3.94 8.25
C GLY A 145 -16.44 4.35 6.88
N ASP A 146 -16.54 5.64 6.58
CA ASP A 146 -16.94 6.16 5.26
C ASP A 146 -15.75 6.16 4.29
N LEU A 147 -15.42 4.98 3.78
CA LEU A 147 -14.32 4.79 2.83
C LEU A 147 -14.55 5.52 1.50
N ALA A 148 -15.81 5.79 1.12
CA ALA A 148 -16.13 6.52 -0.10
C ALA A 148 -15.74 7.99 0.02
N ALA A 149 -16.16 8.66 1.11
CA ALA A 149 -15.78 10.04 1.37
C ALA A 149 -14.27 10.18 1.60
N ALA A 150 -13.64 9.22 2.29
CA ALA A 150 -12.20 9.21 2.46
C ALA A 150 -11.45 9.15 1.12
N LEU A 151 -11.86 8.23 0.23
CA LEU A 151 -11.26 8.09 -1.09
C LEU A 151 -11.49 9.33 -1.95
N ARG A 152 -12.70 9.91 -1.93
CA ARG A 152 -12.99 11.15 -2.65
C ARG A 152 -12.06 12.28 -2.21
N ALA A 153 -11.85 12.47 -0.91
CA ALA A 153 -10.94 13.47 -0.41
C ALA A 153 -9.49 13.23 -0.87
N CYS A 154 -9.01 11.99 -0.85
CA CYS A 154 -7.66 11.66 -1.35
C CYS A 154 -7.51 11.88 -2.87
N LEU A 155 -8.55 11.64 -3.67
CA LEU A 155 -8.55 11.85 -5.12
C LEU A 155 -8.51 13.34 -5.51
N GLU A 156 -8.86 14.27 -4.61
CA GLU A 156 -8.70 15.71 -4.82
C GLU A 156 -7.25 16.18 -4.66
N ILE A 157 -6.36 15.34 -4.14
CA ILE A 157 -4.96 15.72 -3.99
C ILE A 157 -4.28 15.67 -5.36
N LYS A 158 -3.74 16.80 -5.82
CA LYS A 158 -3.09 16.89 -7.14
C LYS A 158 -1.96 15.88 -7.24
N PHE A 159 -1.75 15.36 -8.45
CA PHE A 159 -0.73 14.35 -8.76
C PHE A 159 -0.92 12.99 -8.09
N LEU A 160 -1.95 12.80 -7.24
CA LEU A 160 -2.41 11.47 -6.86
C LEU A 160 -3.38 10.92 -7.91
N GLY A 161 -3.03 9.76 -8.46
CA GLY A 161 -3.96 8.96 -9.25
C GLY A 161 -4.81 8.03 -8.36
N PRO A 162 -5.82 7.34 -8.94
CA PRO A 162 -6.70 6.44 -8.21
C PRO A 162 -5.99 5.39 -7.35
N SER A 163 -4.90 4.81 -7.88
CA SER A 163 -4.07 3.84 -7.16
C SER A 163 -3.42 4.39 -5.88
N PHE A 164 -2.99 5.65 -5.88
CA PHE A 164 -2.35 6.23 -4.71
C PHE A 164 -3.37 6.75 -3.71
N ALA A 165 -4.52 7.22 -4.19
CA ALA A 165 -5.62 7.59 -3.31
C ALA A 165 -6.10 6.37 -2.49
N SER A 166 -6.26 5.19 -3.11
CA SER A 166 -6.62 3.96 -2.38
C SER A 166 -5.54 3.51 -1.39
N LYS A 167 -4.25 3.70 -1.72
CA LYS A 167 -3.13 3.45 -0.78
C LYS A 167 -3.23 4.32 0.47
N LEU A 168 -3.56 5.61 0.34
CA LEU A 168 -3.71 6.50 1.50
C LEU A 168 -4.86 6.06 2.41
N VAL A 169 -6.02 5.73 1.83
CA VAL A 169 -7.17 5.25 2.60
C VAL A 169 -6.84 3.94 3.31
N MET A 170 -6.15 3.01 2.64
CA MET A 170 -5.64 1.78 3.27
C MET A 170 -4.70 2.07 4.43
N LYS A 171 -3.78 3.04 4.31
CA LYS A 171 -2.88 3.40 5.43
C LYS A 171 -3.60 4.08 6.60
N LEU A 172 -4.75 4.71 6.37
CA LEU A 172 -5.58 5.26 7.45
C LEU A 172 -6.34 4.17 8.22
N ARG A 173 -6.79 3.12 7.53
CA ARG A 173 -7.64 2.04 8.06
C ARG A 173 -7.30 0.67 7.45
N PRO A 174 -6.13 0.09 7.75
CA PRO A 174 -5.70 -1.16 7.12
C PRO A 174 -6.58 -2.36 7.48
N ASP A 175 -7.37 -2.24 8.54
CA ASP A 175 -8.35 -3.22 9.01
C ASP A 175 -9.52 -3.41 8.04
N ILE A 176 -10.00 -2.34 7.39
CA ILE A 176 -11.18 -2.36 6.50
C ILE A 176 -10.93 -1.82 5.10
N ALA A 177 -9.81 -1.15 4.86
CA ALA A 177 -9.48 -0.55 3.57
C ALA A 177 -8.31 -1.29 2.91
N VAL A 178 -8.34 -1.28 1.57
CA VAL A 178 -7.38 -2.02 0.74
C VAL A 178 -6.81 -1.15 -0.37
N VAL A 179 -5.86 -1.68 -1.14
CA VAL A 179 -5.34 -1.03 -2.35
C VAL A 179 -6.12 -1.51 -3.57
N LEU A 180 -6.51 -0.56 -4.41
CA LEU A 180 -7.00 -0.84 -5.76
C LEU A 180 -6.07 -0.16 -6.76
N ASP A 181 -5.18 -0.94 -7.37
CA ASP A 181 -4.27 -0.49 -8.41
C ASP A 181 -4.45 -1.26 -9.72
N ALA A 182 -3.64 -0.94 -10.73
CA ALA A 182 -3.74 -1.61 -12.02
C ALA A 182 -3.50 -3.12 -11.92
N VAL A 183 -2.58 -3.58 -11.05
CA VAL A 183 -2.28 -5.00 -10.91
C VAL A 183 -3.45 -5.75 -10.29
N ILE A 184 -4.11 -5.16 -9.29
CA ILE A 184 -5.34 -5.73 -8.72
C ILE A 184 -6.48 -5.68 -9.72
N ASN A 185 -6.69 -4.54 -10.38
CA ASN A 185 -7.75 -4.37 -11.37
C ASN A 185 -7.64 -5.39 -12.52
N ASP A 186 -6.44 -5.61 -13.04
CA ASP A 186 -6.21 -6.55 -14.15
C ASP A 186 -6.54 -8.00 -13.75
N ARG A 187 -6.39 -8.35 -12.46
CA ARG A 187 -6.74 -9.67 -11.95
C ARG A 187 -8.23 -9.91 -11.80
N PHE A 188 -9.04 -8.86 -11.76
CA PHE A 188 -10.49 -9.01 -11.81
C PHE A 188 -10.93 -9.46 -13.20
N LEU A 189 -10.19 -9.12 -14.26
CA LEU A 189 -10.55 -9.49 -15.61
C LEU A 189 -10.53 -11.03 -15.79
N GLY A 190 -11.71 -11.62 -16.01
CA GLY A 190 -11.86 -13.06 -16.19
C GLY A 190 -11.73 -13.88 -14.89
N HIS A 191 -11.81 -13.24 -13.72
CA HIS A 191 -11.81 -13.95 -12.46
C HIS A 191 -13.03 -14.90 -12.36
N PRO A 192 -12.89 -16.15 -11.86
CA PRO A 192 -14.01 -17.10 -11.79
C PRO A 192 -15.17 -16.67 -10.87
N ASP A 193 -14.86 -15.89 -9.85
CA ASP A 193 -15.85 -15.24 -8.98
C ASP A 193 -16.47 -14.02 -9.71
N ALA A 194 -17.78 -14.09 -9.94
CA ALA A 194 -18.52 -13.05 -10.65
C ALA A 194 -18.55 -11.70 -9.92
N GLU A 195 -18.54 -11.70 -8.58
CA GLU A 195 -18.46 -10.47 -7.78
C GLU A 195 -17.13 -9.76 -8.03
N LEU A 196 -16.03 -10.52 -8.02
CA LEU A 196 -14.71 -9.99 -8.33
C LEU A 196 -14.57 -9.57 -9.79
N ALA A 197 -15.11 -10.34 -10.74
CA ALA A 197 -15.07 -9.99 -12.15
C ALA A 197 -15.77 -8.66 -12.44
N ALA A 198 -16.88 -8.38 -11.76
CA ALA A 198 -17.62 -7.12 -11.88
C ALA A 198 -16.85 -5.88 -11.36
N LEU A 199 -15.79 -6.08 -10.57
CA LEU A 199 -14.93 -4.99 -10.09
C LEU A 199 -13.92 -4.49 -11.13
N HIS A 200 -13.76 -5.17 -12.27
CA HIS A 200 -12.88 -4.69 -13.34
C HIS A 200 -13.38 -3.38 -13.97
N GLY A 201 -12.46 -2.50 -14.38
CA GLY A 201 -12.81 -1.22 -15.02
C GLY A 201 -11.65 -0.22 -15.10
N SER A 202 -11.92 0.96 -15.65
CA SER A 202 -10.86 1.95 -15.97
C SER A 202 -10.09 2.47 -14.75
N MET A 203 -8.76 2.48 -14.85
CA MET A 203 -7.82 3.03 -13.85
C MET A 203 -7.14 4.33 -14.32
N ALA A 204 -7.68 5.00 -15.34
CA ALA A 204 -7.08 6.19 -15.93
C ALA A 204 -6.90 7.33 -14.90
N ALA A 205 -5.82 8.10 -15.00
CA ALA A 205 -5.55 9.22 -14.11
C ALA A 205 -6.39 10.47 -14.41
N LYS A 206 -6.79 10.67 -15.69
CA LYS A 206 -7.73 11.71 -16.09
C LYS A 206 -9.11 11.10 -16.16
N GLN A 207 -9.95 11.38 -15.17
CA GLN A 207 -11.30 10.86 -15.10
C GLN A 207 -12.31 12.00 -15.16
N SER A 208 -13.39 11.81 -15.91
CA SER A 208 -14.60 12.60 -15.71
C SER A 208 -15.16 12.33 -14.31
N MET A 209 -16.00 13.23 -13.80
CA MET A 209 -16.69 13.03 -12.51
C MET A 209 -17.39 11.68 -12.44
N ALA A 210 -18.12 11.29 -13.49
CA ALA A 210 -18.80 10.00 -13.54
C ALA A 210 -17.82 8.80 -13.50
N SER A 211 -16.66 8.90 -14.15
CA SER A 211 -15.65 7.84 -14.13
C SER A 211 -15.01 7.70 -12.74
N ARG A 212 -14.78 8.83 -12.07
CA ARG A 212 -14.27 8.88 -10.70
C ARG A 212 -15.26 8.26 -9.70
N GLU A 213 -16.54 8.57 -9.80
CA GLU A 213 -17.56 7.97 -8.92
C GLU A 213 -17.70 6.46 -9.14
N ARG A 214 -17.59 5.98 -10.39
CA ARG A 214 -17.50 4.54 -10.66
C ARG A 214 -16.27 3.90 -10.03
N PHE A 215 -15.12 4.57 -10.03
CA PHE A 215 -13.94 4.08 -9.32
C PHE A 215 -14.18 3.99 -7.80
N VAL A 216 -14.78 5.02 -7.19
CA VAL A 216 -15.12 5.03 -5.76
C VAL A 216 -16.08 3.89 -5.41
N ALA A 217 -17.13 3.67 -6.20
CA ALA A 217 -18.08 2.58 -5.97
C ALA A 217 -17.40 1.20 -6.00
N ARG A 218 -16.57 0.93 -7.03
CA ARG A 218 -15.80 -0.32 -7.13
C ARG A 218 -14.83 -0.49 -5.96
N TYR A 219 -14.19 0.59 -5.54
CA TYR A 219 -13.28 0.58 -4.40
C TYR A 219 -13.98 0.15 -3.10
N VAL A 220 -15.18 0.67 -2.82
CA VAL A 220 -15.94 0.32 -1.61
C VAL A 220 -16.34 -1.16 -1.63
N ILE A 221 -16.84 -1.66 -2.76
CA ILE A 221 -17.20 -3.08 -2.91
C ILE A 221 -15.95 -3.98 -2.71
N TRP A 222 -14.81 -3.58 -3.25
CA TRP A 222 -13.54 -4.29 -3.04
C TRP A 222 -13.12 -4.33 -1.56
N CYS A 223 -13.24 -3.20 -0.85
CA CYS A 223 -12.97 -3.13 0.59
C CYS A 223 -13.89 -4.05 1.40
N ASP A 224 -15.20 -4.06 1.08
CA ASP A 224 -16.18 -4.92 1.72
C ASP A 224 -15.85 -6.40 1.51
N TRP A 225 -15.58 -6.80 0.26
CA TRP A 225 -15.20 -8.17 -0.06
C TRP A 225 -13.99 -8.62 0.77
N CYS A 226 -12.91 -7.83 0.78
CA CYS A 226 -11.72 -8.15 1.57
C CYS A 226 -12.00 -8.22 3.08
N THR A 227 -12.84 -7.33 3.60
CA THR A 227 -13.22 -7.33 5.02
C THR A 227 -13.99 -8.60 5.39
N ARG A 228 -14.93 -9.04 4.54
CA ARG A 228 -15.67 -10.29 4.73
C ARG A 228 -14.76 -11.51 4.70
N GLN A 229 -13.79 -11.57 3.77
CA GLN A 229 -12.81 -12.66 3.73
C GLN A 229 -11.92 -12.69 4.97
N ALA A 230 -11.44 -11.54 5.44
CA ALA A 230 -10.64 -11.43 6.66
C ALA A 230 -11.44 -11.91 7.88
N ALA A 231 -12.70 -11.47 8.02
CA ALA A 231 -13.60 -11.93 9.08
C ALA A 231 -13.83 -13.45 9.03
N TRP A 232 -14.04 -14.02 7.84
CA TRP A 232 -14.25 -15.45 7.65
C TRP A 232 -13.04 -16.30 8.08
N LEU A 233 -11.82 -15.84 7.76
CA LEU A 233 -10.57 -16.49 8.16
C LEU A 233 -10.34 -16.38 9.68
N ASN A 234 -10.56 -15.19 10.25
CA ASN A 234 -10.42 -14.95 11.68
C ASN A 234 -11.40 -15.78 12.51
N ALA A 235 -12.65 -15.93 12.05
CA ALA A 235 -13.65 -16.78 12.70
C ALA A 235 -13.23 -18.26 12.77
N ARG A 236 -12.38 -18.70 11.82
CA ARG A 236 -11.77 -20.03 11.78
C ARG A 236 -10.41 -20.11 12.46
N LYS A 237 -9.98 -19.03 13.12
CA LYS A 237 -8.66 -18.91 13.76
C LYS A 237 -7.50 -19.16 12.80
N VAL A 238 -7.71 -18.93 11.50
CA VAL A 238 -6.63 -18.99 10.50
C VAL A 238 -5.75 -17.76 10.68
N THR A 239 -4.45 -17.97 10.75
CA THR A 239 -3.45 -16.90 10.85
C THR A 239 -2.51 -16.92 9.65
N TRP A 240 -1.68 -15.90 9.54
CA TRP A 240 -0.59 -15.82 8.56
C TRP A 240 0.68 -15.31 9.25
N LYS A 241 1.83 -15.60 8.65
CA LYS A 241 3.14 -15.14 9.16
C LYS A 241 3.62 -13.93 8.37
N ASP A 242 4.03 -12.88 9.07
CA ASP A 242 4.71 -11.73 8.48
C ASP A 242 6.17 -12.03 8.15
N TRP A 243 6.83 -11.09 7.49
CA TRP A 243 8.21 -11.28 7.06
C TRP A 243 9.17 -11.57 8.22
N ASP A 244 8.95 -10.97 9.39
CA ASP A 244 9.70 -11.19 10.63
C ASP A 244 9.30 -12.47 11.38
N GLY A 245 8.39 -13.26 10.82
CA GLY A 245 7.90 -14.52 11.40
C GLY A 245 6.81 -14.33 12.47
N SER A 246 6.44 -13.10 12.81
CA SER A 246 5.33 -12.84 13.72
C SER A 246 4.00 -13.30 13.10
N THR A 247 3.07 -13.73 13.95
CA THR A 247 1.79 -14.30 13.52
C THR A 247 0.67 -13.29 13.75
N HIS A 248 -0.17 -13.08 12.75
CA HIS A 248 -1.25 -12.10 12.82
C HIS A 248 -2.62 -12.66 12.44
N ALA A 249 -3.65 -12.01 12.98
CA ALA A 249 -5.00 -12.07 12.45
C ALA A 249 -5.08 -11.37 11.07
N TRP A 250 -6.11 -11.70 10.31
CA TRP A 250 -6.35 -11.11 9.00
C TRP A 250 -7.00 -9.74 9.12
N ARG A 251 -6.45 -8.78 8.37
CA ARG A 251 -7.07 -7.49 8.07
C ARG A 251 -7.47 -7.45 6.60
N ALA A 252 -8.30 -6.50 6.19
CA ALA A 252 -8.66 -6.35 4.78
C ALA A 252 -7.42 -6.19 3.88
N VAL A 253 -6.42 -5.40 4.29
CA VAL A 253 -5.16 -5.24 3.53
C VAL A 253 -4.40 -6.55 3.34
N ASP A 254 -4.47 -7.49 4.30
CA ASP A 254 -3.74 -8.75 4.19
C ASP A 254 -4.41 -9.68 3.17
N ILE A 255 -5.74 -9.62 3.03
CA ILE A 255 -6.46 -10.28 1.94
C ILE A 255 -6.05 -9.71 0.58
N GLU A 256 -5.99 -8.38 0.45
CA GLU A 256 -5.53 -7.73 -0.78
C GLU A 256 -4.10 -8.14 -1.14
N ARG A 257 -3.18 -8.19 -0.17
CA ARG A 257 -1.79 -8.61 -0.40
C ARG A 257 -1.67 -10.06 -0.82
N ALA A 258 -2.51 -10.95 -0.28
CA ALA A 258 -2.59 -12.34 -0.71
C ALA A 258 -3.12 -12.44 -2.16
N PHE A 259 -4.20 -11.71 -2.46
CA PHE A 259 -4.72 -11.60 -3.82
C PHE A 259 -3.67 -11.03 -4.79
N PHE A 260 -2.88 -10.06 -4.31
CA PHE A 260 -1.78 -9.47 -5.05
C PHE A 260 -0.68 -10.49 -5.39
N ALA A 261 -0.47 -11.49 -4.55
CA ALA A 261 0.57 -12.49 -4.76
C ALA A 261 0.17 -13.61 -5.75
N MET A 262 -1.14 -13.83 -6.00
CA MET A 262 -1.63 -14.92 -6.86
C MET A 262 -1.06 -14.91 -8.27
N GLY A 263 -0.96 -13.73 -8.88
CA GLY A 263 -0.52 -13.57 -10.27
C GLY A 263 0.96 -13.28 -10.44
N ARG A 264 1.80 -13.54 -9.43
CA ARG A 264 3.25 -13.40 -9.56
C ARG A 264 3.88 -14.77 -9.43
N ASP A 265 4.64 -15.18 -10.44
CA ASP A 265 5.54 -16.32 -10.28
C ASP A 265 6.36 -16.11 -9.01
N ALA A 266 6.50 -17.17 -8.20
CA ALA A 266 7.45 -17.13 -7.11
C ALA A 266 8.77 -16.68 -7.74
N ARG A 267 9.40 -15.61 -7.22
CA ARG A 267 10.77 -15.29 -7.64
C ARG A 267 11.53 -16.61 -7.54
N PRO A 268 12.22 -17.08 -8.61
CA PRO A 268 13.06 -18.24 -8.47
C PRO A 268 13.93 -17.95 -7.26
N GLU A 269 13.80 -18.77 -6.22
CA GLU A 269 14.71 -18.71 -5.10
C GLU A 269 16.08 -18.73 -5.77
N ALA A 270 16.89 -17.69 -5.53
CA ALA A 270 18.24 -17.66 -6.06
C ALA A 270 18.88 -18.92 -5.50
N CYS A 271 18.93 -19.95 -6.33
CA CYS A 271 19.34 -21.28 -5.95
C CYS A 271 20.79 -21.08 -5.54
N GLY A 272 21.02 -21.02 -4.23
CA GLY A 272 22.33 -20.90 -3.65
C GLY A 272 23.04 -22.19 -3.98
N THR A 273 23.65 -22.27 -5.15
CA THR A 273 24.78 -23.16 -5.34
C THR A 273 25.87 -22.59 -4.45
N ALA A 274 25.89 -23.05 -3.21
CA ALA A 274 27.09 -23.04 -2.39
C ALA A 274 28.14 -23.85 -3.17
N THR A 275 29.08 -23.16 -3.78
CA THR A 275 30.36 -23.73 -4.23
C THR A 275 31.34 -23.76 -3.08
#